data_AF-A0A934M5P8-F1
#
_entry.id   AF-A0A934M5P8-F1
#
_cell.length_a   1.000
_cell.length_b   1.000
_cell.length_c   1.000
_cell.angle_alpha   90.00
_cell.angle_beta   90.00
_cell.angle_gamma   90.00
#
_symmetry.space_group_name_H-M   'P 1'
#
loop_
_entity.id
_entity.type
_entity.pdbx_description
1 polymer ?
#
loop_
_entity_poly.entity_id
_entity_poly.type
_entity_poly.pdbx_seq_one_letter_code
_entity_poly.pdbx_strand_id
1 'polypeptide(L)'
;MTKQKVAIPSFKDMKKEGKKIRMVTAYDYHTAALVDQADIEMILVGDSLAMVMLGYDSTVGVTMEDMIHHIKPVVKGAPNTIIIGDMPFGSYNVSCEQAVINATRLMKEGGCDCIKLEGGLAVADKVEAIVKAGIPVIGHIGLTPQTSSQLGGFKVQGKNIEDAKRIVEEAKALEKAGAFMVVIECVPSAIGKLISGSIGIPTIGIGAGPDCDGQVLVTHDMMGMYGKFTPKFVKKYANLSEIIINAFNQYSEEVQSGSFPDEKYSFGMKEEILKKLY
;
A
#
# COMPACT_ATOMS: atom_id res chain seq x y z
N MET A 1 -8.10 -18.91 -16.00
CA MET A 1 -7.75 -17.79 -16.90
C MET A 1 -6.58 -17.06 -16.28
N THR A 2 -5.57 -16.67 -17.07
CA THR A 2 -4.43 -15.89 -16.58
C THR A 2 -4.91 -14.46 -16.25
N LYS A 3 -4.57 -13.95 -15.06
CA LYS A 3 -4.90 -12.58 -14.65
C LYS A 3 -4.34 -11.58 -15.66
N GLN A 4 -5.12 -10.56 -16.02
CA GLN A 4 -4.67 -9.47 -16.89
C GLN A 4 -4.64 -8.16 -16.11
N LYS A 5 -3.59 -7.35 -16.35
CA LYS A 5 -3.46 -6.02 -15.77
C LYS A 5 -4.59 -5.12 -16.23
N VAL A 6 -5.40 -4.63 -15.29
CA VAL A 6 -6.50 -3.70 -15.56
C VAL A 6 -5.93 -2.36 -16.02
N ALA A 7 -6.44 -1.82 -17.14
CA ALA A 7 -6.02 -0.50 -17.60
C ALA A 7 -6.59 0.60 -16.69
N ILE A 8 -5.81 1.66 -16.42
CA ILE A 8 -6.21 2.77 -15.55
C ILE A 8 -7.60 3.36 -15.90
N PRO A 9 -7.95 3.62 -17.18
CA PRO A 9 -9.27 4.13 -17.53
C PRO A 9 -10.43 3.20 -17.13
N SER A 10 -10.19 1.89 -17.08
CA SER A 10 -11.22 0.88 -16.78
C SER A 10 -11.74 0.96 -15.34
N PHE A 11 -11.00 1.54 -14.40
CA PHE A 11 -11.48 1.71 -13.02
C PHE A 11 -12.72 2.62 -12.94
N LYS A 12 -12.85 3.59 -13.85
CA LYS A 12 -14.06 4.43 -13.93
C LYS A 12 -15.28 3.62 -14.37
N ASP A 13 -15.09 2.64 -15.24
CA ASP A 13 -16.17 1.74 -15.66
C ASP A 13 -16.52 0.74 -14.58
N MET A 14 -15.52 0.23 -13.83
CA MET A 14 -15.78 -0.59 -12.63
C MET A 14 -16.68 0.13 -11.62
N LYS A 15 -16.45 1.42 -11.36
CA LYS A 15 -17.33 2.24 -10.53
C LYS A 15 -18.76 2.29 -11.09
N LYS A 16 -18.93 2.61 -12.38
CA LYS A 16 -20.27 2.69 -13.02
C LYS A 16 -21.01 1.36 -12.95
N GLU A 17 -20.29 0.25 -13.07
CA GLU A 17 -20.82 -1.11 -13.00
C GLU A 17 -21.03 -1.62 -11.57
N GLY A 18 -20.61 -0.85 -10.55
CA GLY A 18 -20.68 -1.27 -9.14
C GLY A 18 -19.70 -2.40 -8.78
N LYS A 19 -18.68 -2.66 -9.61
CA LYS A 19 -17.63 -3.66 -9.35
C LYS A 19 -16.62 -3.10 -8.35
N LYS A 20 -16.55 -3.71 -7.16
CA LYS A 20 -15.65 -3.25 -6.10
C LYS A 20 -14.18 -3.47 -6.45
N ILE A 21 -13.38 -2.42 -6.34
CA ILE A 21 -11.94 -2.44 -6.59
C ILE A 21 -11.21 -2.99 -5.36
N ARG A 22 -10.30 -3.93 -5.56
CA ARG A 22 -9.52 -4.58 -4.49
C ARG A 22 -8.09 -4.11 -4.57
N MET A 23 -7.64 -3.49 -3.48
CA MET A 23 -6.28 -3.00 -3.31
C MET A 23 -5.70 -3.55 -2.02
N VAL A 24 -4.42 -3.91 -2.03
CA VAL A 24 -3.64 -4.23 -0.83
C VAL A 24 -2.27 -3.60 -0.94
N THR A 25 -1.53 -3.51 0.16
CA THR A 25 -0.13 -3.07 0.09
C THR A 25 0.83 -4.23 -0.20
N ALA A 26 1.97 -3.98 -0.81
CA ALA A 26 3.08 -4.93 -0.87
C ALA A 26 4.40 -4.16 -0.99
N TYR A 27 5.49 -4.72 -0.48
CA TYR A 27 6.76 -4.01 -0.37
C TYR A 27 7.97 -4.84 -0.82
N ASP A 28 7.74 -6.07 -1.24
CA ASP A 28 8.77 -7.02 -1.67
C ASP A 28 8.26 -7.91 -2.81
N TYR A 29 9.20 -8.64 -3.43
CA TYR A 29 8.93 -9.48 -4.58
C TYR A 29 7.98 -10.64 -4.28
N HIS A 30 8.16 -11.33 -3.14
CA HIS A 30 7.42 -12.55 -2.83
C HIS A 30 5.97 -12.24 -2.48
N THR A 31 5.74 -11.21 -1.65
CA THR A 31 4.38 -10.75 -1.35
C THR A 31 3.69 -10.30 -2.63
N ALA A 32 4.35 -9.53 -3.49
CA ALA A 32 3.79 -9.09 -4.76
C ALA A 32 3.43 -10.27 -5.68
N ALA A 33 4.29 -11.29 -5.79
CA ALA A 33 4.02 -12.49 -6.60
C ALA A 33 2.81 -13.31 -6.11
N LEU A 34 2.55 -13.32 -4.80
CA LEU A 34 1.34 -13.92 -4.24
C LEU A 34 0.10 -13.08 -4.55
N VAL A 35 0.20 -11.75 -4.45
CA VAL A 35 -0.90 -10.84 -4.82
C VAL A 35 -1.20 -10.92 -6.32
N ASP A 36 -0.20 -11.12 -7.18
CA ASP A 36 -0.40 -11.27 -8.63
C ASP A 36 -1.18 -12.56 -8.97
N GLN A 37 -1.07 -13.59 -8.15
CA GLN A 37 -1.84 -14.83 -8.30
C GLN A 37 -3.27 -14.72 -7.73
N ALA A 38 -3.54 -13.70 -6.90
CA ALA A 38 -4.85 -13.46 -6.32
C ALA A 38 -5.70 -12.51 -7.18
N ASP A 39 -7.02 -12.55 -6.95
CA ASP A 39 -8.00 -11.65 -7.58
C ASP A 39 -7.98 -10.24 -6.96
N ILE A 40 -6.83 -9.56 -7.05
CA ILE A 40 -6.58 -8.21 -6.54
C ILE A 40 -6.12 -7.33 -7.70
N GLU A 41 -6.79 -6.20 -7.96
CA GLU A 41 -6.44 -5.34 -9.10
C GLU A 41 -5.18 -4.50 -8.88
N MET A 42 -4.92 -4.12 -7.63
CA MET A 42 -3.98 -3.04 -7.29
C MET A 42 -3.09 -3.38 -6.10
N ILE A 43 -1.80 -3.08 -6.24
CA ILE A 43 -0.82 -3.08 -5.15
C ILE A 43 -0.36 -1.66 -4.88
N LEU A 44 -0.58 -1.18 -3.66
CA LEU A 44 0.00 0.05 -3.17
C LEU A 44 1.35 -0.21 -2.49
N VAL A 45 2.44 0.24 -3.09
CA VAL A 45 3.72 0.39 -2.39
C VAL A 45 3.64 1.69 -1.61
N GLY A 46 3.03 1.60 -0.42
CA GLY A 46 2.72 2.73 0.46
C GLY A 46 3.88 3.09 1.39
N ASP A 47 3.96 4.37 1.78
CA ASP A 47 4.93 4.83 2.79
C ASP A 47 4.72 4.16 4.18
N SER A 48 3.57 3.52 4.41
CA SER A 48 3.34 2.54 5.48
C SER A 48 4.47 1.51 5.66
N LEU A 49 5.29 1.26 4.63
CA LEU A 49 6.52 0.47 4.73
C LEU A 49 7.46 0.95 5.83
N ALA A 50 7.45 2.24 6.17
CA ALA A 50 8.23 2.79 7.27
C ALA A 50 8.02 1.99 8.55
N MET A 51 6.76 1.71 8.84
CA MET A 51 6.35 1.12 10.11
C MET A 51 6.39 -0.40 10.05
N VAL A 52 5.89 -1.00 8.96
CA VAL A 52 5.73 -2.45 8.87
C VAL A 52 6.96 -3.18 8.32
N MET A 53 7.82 -2.49 7.56
CA MET A 53 9.07 -3.05 7.02
C MET A 53 10.31 -2.49 7.72
N LEU A 54 10.39 -1.17 7.92
CA LEU A 54 11.59 -0.50 8.43
C LEU A 54 11.57 -0.28 9.95
N GLY A 55 10.44 -0.54 10.61
CA GLY A 55 10.28 -0.43 12.06
C GLY A 55 10.25 0.99 12.61
N TYR A 56 10.04 2.01 11.77
CA TYR A 56 9.88 3.40 12.19
C TYR A 56 8.55 3.58 12.96
N ASP A 57 8.50 4.60 13.82
CA ASP A 57 7.29 4.94 14.58
C ASP A 57 6.27 5.76 13.76
N SER A 58 6.67 6.24 12.57
CA SER A 58 5.86 7.09 11.69
C SER A 58 6.32 6.95 10.23
N THR A 59 5.46 7.30 9.28
CA THR A 59 5.78 7.32 7.84
C THR A 59 6.64 8.51 7.40
N VAL A 60 6.79 9.53 8.25
CA VAL A 60 7.54 10.76 7.93
C VAL A 60 9.01 10.50 7.58
N GLY A 61 9.62 9.45 8.14
CA GLY A 61 11.04 9.14 7.93
C GLY A 61 11.38 8.48 6.59
N VAL A 62 10.38 8.08 5.80
CA VAL A 62 10.60 7.39 4.51
C VAL A 62 11.11 8.37 3.47
N THR A 63 12.15 7.97 2.74
CA THR A 63 12.73 8.78 1.66
C THR A 63 12.24 8.34 0.28
N MET A 64 12.51 9.18 -0.73
CA MET A 64 12.32 8.79 -2.13
C MET A 64 13.11 7.52 -2.50
N GLU A 65 14.31 7.34 -1.94
CA GLU A 65 15.16 6.18 -2.23
C GLU A 65 14.57 4.90 -1.64
N ASP A 66 14.00 4.97 -0.43
CA ASP A 66 13.30 3.84 0.19
C ASP A 66 12.09 3.42 -0.67
N MET A 67 11.29 4.40 -1.12
CA MET A 67 10.16 4.12 -1.99
C MET A 67 10.61 3.47 -3.30
N ILE A 68 11.61 4.02 -3.99
CA ILE A 68 12.14 3.46 -5.23
C ILE A 68 12.69 2.05 -5.00
N HIS A 69 13.40 1.82 -3.89
CA HIS A 69 13.95 0.53 -3.52
C HIS A 69 12.85 -0.54 -3.38
N HIS A 70 11.75 -0.21 -2.69
CA HIS A 70 10.63 -1.14 -2.47
C HIS A 70 9.69 -1.29 -3.68
N ILE A 71 9.57 -0.29 -4.55
CA ILE A 71 8.74 -0.39 -5.76
C ILE A 71 9.33 -1.39 -6.77
N LYS A 72 10.64 -1.32 -7.02
CA LYS A 72 11.33 -2.17 -8.02
C LYS A 72 11.03 -3.67 -7.89
N PRO A 73 11.17 -4.32 -6.71
CA PRO A 73 10.88 -5.75 -6.57
C PRO A 73 9.39 -6.06 -6.71
N VAL A 74 8.50 -5.15 -6.28
CA VAL A 74 7.05 -5.33 -6.39
C VAL A 74 6.62 -5.34 -7.86
N VAL A 75 7.14 -4.41 -8.67
CA VAL A 75 6.89 -4.35 -10.12
C VAL A 75 7.30 -5.65 -10.81
N LYS A 76 8.43 -6.25 -10.40
CA LYS A 76 8.89 -7.54 -10.92
C LYS A 76 8.02 -8.71 -10.46
N GLY A 77 7.55 -8.67 -9.21
CA GLY A 77 6.75 -9.74 -8.62
C GLY A 77 5.33 -9.79 -9.18
N ALA A 78 4.77 -8.66 -9.59
CA ALA A 78 3.36 -8.56 -9.99
C ALA A 78 3.15 -7.93 -11.38
N PRO A 79 3.56 -8.60 -12.46
CA PRO A 79 3.45 -8.06 -13.82
C PRO A 79 2.00 -7.85 -14.29
N ASN A 80 1.03 -8.54 -13.69
CA ASN A 80 -0.38 -8.49 -14.09
C ASN A 80 -1.26 -7.67 -13.12
N THR A 81 -0.65 -6.90 -12.22
CA THR A 81 -1.33 -6.10 -11.19
C THR A 81 -0.88 -4.65 -11.27
N ILE A 82 -1.80 -3.69 -11.14
CA ILE A 82 -1.45 -2.26 -11.16
C ILE A 82 -0.64 -1.92 -9.91
N ILE A 83 0.53 -1.32 -10.09
CA ILE A 83 1.44 -0.94 -9.01
C ILE A 83 1.38 0.57 -8.81
N ILE A 84 1.09 0.98 -7.59
CA ILE A 84 1.02 2.37 -7.17
C ILE A 84 2.27 2.66 -6.33
N GLY A 85 3.05 3.67 -6.71
CA GLY A 85 4.16 4.19 -5.91
C GLY A 85 3.71 5.39 -5.08
N ASP A 86 3.86 5.34 -3.76
CA ASP A 86 3.53 6.48 -2.91
C ASP A 86 4.60 7.56 -2.96
N MET A 87 4.19 8.82 -3.02
CA MET A 87 5.08 9.96 -2.84
C MET A 87 5.29 10.19 -1.35
N PRO A 88 6.52 10.04 -0.82
CA PRO A 88 6.78 10.19 0.61
C PRO A 88 6.70 11.66 1.04
N PHE A 89 6.54 11.90 2.34
CA PHE A 89 6.49 13.23 2.93
C PHE A 89 7.67 14.10 2.48
N GLY A 90 7.41 15.37 2.14
CA GLY A 90 8.42 16.32 1.68
C GLY A 90 8.76 16.22 0.20
N SER A 91 8.38 15.14 -0.50
CA SER A 91 8.73 14.94 -1.91
C SER A 91 7.88 15.77 -2.89
N TYR A 92 6.74 16.31 -2.45
CA TYR A 92 5.82 17.08 -3.32
C TYR A 92 5.34 18.39 -2.68
N ASN A 93 5.74 18.68 -1.44
CA ASN A 93 5.17 19.78 -0.66
C ASN A 93 5.79 21.15 -0.99
N VAL A 94 6.96 21.20 -1.64
CA VAL A 94 7.71 22.45 -1.88
C VAL A 94 7.17 23.23 -3.09
N SER A 95 7.01 22.58 -4.24
CA SER A 95 6.55 23.21 -5.47
C SER A 95 5.97 22.18 -6.45
N CYS A 96 5.19 22.64 -7.43
CA CYS A 96 4.71 21.78 -8.52
C CYS A 96 5.87 21.16 -9.31
N GLU A 97 6.97 21.90 -9.52
CA GLU A 97 8.16 21.40 -10.19
C GLU A 97 8.78 20.23 -9.42
N GLN A 98 8.98 20.37 -8.11
CA GLN A 98 9.52 19.29 -7.29
C GLN A 98 8.60 18.07 -7.27
N ALA A 99 7.28 18.29 -7.19
CA ALA A 99 6.29 17.22 -7.24
C ALA A 99 6.36 16.44 -8.56
N VAL A 100 6.46 17.14 -9.70
CA VAL A 100 6.61 16.51 -11.03
C VAL A 100 7.93 15.75 -11.15
N ILE A 101 9.05 16.32 -10.69
CA ILE A 101 10.36 15.65 -10.70
C ILE A 101 10.30 14.34 -9.92
N ASN A 102 9.82 14.39 -8.67
CA ASN A 102 9.78 13.21 -7.82
C ASN A 102 8.76 12.16 -8.30
N ALA A 103 7.58 12.56 -8.79
CA ALA A 103 6.65 11.64 -9.44
C ALA A 103 7.29 10.95 -10.66
N THR A 104 8.03 11.71 -11.48
CA THR A 104 8.77 11.17 -12.63
C THR A 104 9.83 10.16 -12.18
N ARG A 105 10.54 10.42 -11.08
CA ARG A 105 11.52 9.49 -10.52
C ARG A 105 10.87 8.18 -10.07
N LEU A 106 9.75 8.21 -9.35
CA LEU A 106 9.04 6.99 -8.93
C LEU A 106 8.62 6.13 -10.14
N MET A 107 8.10 6.76 -11.18
CA MET A 107 7.70 6.07 -12.42
C MET A 107 8.91 5.50 -13.16
N LYS A 108 9.96 6.30 -13.40
CA LYS A 108 11.12 5.90 -14.20
C LYS A 108 12.05 4.93 -13.48
N GLU A 109 12.38 5.22 -12.23
CA GLU A 109 13.34 4.45 -11.45
C GLU A 109 12.66 3.28 -10.76
N GLY A 110 11.46 3.48 -10.22
CA GLY A 110 10.67 2.44 -9.55
C GLY A 110 9.97 1.49 -10.53
N GLY A 111 9.44 2.03 -11.64
CA GLY A 111 8.68 1.26 -12.63
C GLY A 111 7.20 1.06 -12.27
N CYS A 112 6.66 1.83 -11.31
CA CYS A 112 5.23 1.79 -10.98
C CYS A 112 4.36 2.31 -12.15
N ASP A 113 3.07 1.96 -12.15
CA ASP A 113 2.12 2.34 -13.19
C ASP A 113 1.46 3.70 -12.93
N CYS A 114 1.41 4.11 -11.67
CA CYS A 114 0.87 5.40 -11.23
C CYS A 114 1.38 5.76 -9.83
N ILE A 115 1.07 6.98 -9.37
CA ILE A 115 1.50 7.46 -8.05
C ILE A 115 0.32 7.77 -7.13
N LYS A 116 0.58 7.75 -5.82
CA LYS A 116 -0.30 8.31 -4.78
C LYS A 116 0.38 9.48 -4.09
N LEU A 117 -0.38 10.49 -3.69
CA LEU A 117 0.10 11.54 -2.76
C LEU A 117 -1.00 11.97 -1.80
N GLU A 118 -0.61 12.50 -0.64
CA GLU A 118 -1.53 12.90 0.42
C GLU A 118 -1.83 14.40 0.41
N GLY A 119 -3.10 14.71 0.63
CA GLY A 119 -3.61 16.07 0.74
C GLY A 119 -4.81 16.31 -0.18
N GLY A 120 -5.61 17.31 0.18
CA GLY A 120 -6.75 17.77 -0.60
C GLY A 120 -6.48 19.07 -1.34
N LEU A 121 -7.15 20.14 -0.92
CA LEU A 121 -7.07 21.46 -1.54
C LEU A 121 -5.63 22.00 -1.62
N ALA A 122 -4.81 21.75 -0.60
CA ALA A 122 -3.43 22.25 -0.50
C ALA A 122 -2.47 21.68 -1.55
N VAL A 123 -2.84 20.55 -2.19
CA VAL A 123 -1.99 19.83 -3.15
C VAL A 123 -2.65 19.70 -4.52
N ALA A 124 -3.84 20.26 -4.72
CA ALA A 124 -4.59 20.16 -5.97
C ALA A 124 -3.79 20.71 -7.17
N ASP A 125 -3.02 21.79 -6.98
CA ASP A 125 -2.12 22.36 -7.98
C ASP A 125 -0.94 21.41 -8.32
N LYS A 126 -0.45 20.62 -7.35
CA LYS A 126 0.60 19.62 -7.56
C LYS A 126 0.05 18.43 -8.34
N VAL A 127 -1.16 17.97 -7.98
CA VAL A 127 -1.88 16.91 -8.71
C VAL A 127 -2.08 17.33 -10.16
N GLU A 128 -2.58 18.54 -10.40
CA GLU A 128 -2.80 19.04 -11.76
C GLU A 128 -1.50 19.09 -12.56
N ALA A 129 -0.40 19.56 -11.95
CA ALA A 129 0.91 19.59 -12.60
C ALA A 129 1.44 18.19 -12.95
N ILE A 130 1.32 17.22 -12.04
CA ILE A 130 1.74 15.82 -12.27
C ILE A 130 0.90 15.17 -13.37
N VAL A 131 -0.42 15.38 -13.35
CA VAL A 131 -1.33 14.86 -14.38
C VAL A 131 -1.03 15.47 -15.74
N LYS A 132 -0.79 16.79 -15.82
CA LYS A 132 -0.36 17.47 -17.06
C LYS A 132 0.97 16.97 -17.60
N ALA A 133 1.87 16.48 -16.73
CA ALA A 133 3.10 15.82 -17.12
C ALA A 133 2.90 14.37 -17.63
N GLY A 134 1.66 13.86 -17.65
CA GLY A 134 1.31 12.53 -18.17
C GLY A 134 1.38 11.41 -17.12
N ILE A 135 1.48 11.74 -15.84
CA ILE A 135 1.56 10.75 -14.76
C ILE A 135 0.17 10.58 -14.11
N PRO A 136 -0.41 9.37 -14.08
CA PRO A 136 -1.68 9.13 -13.41
C PRO A 136 -1.55 9.26 -11.88
N VAL A 137 -2.48 9.96 -11.25
CA VAL A 137 -2.44 10.28 -9.82
C VAL A 137 -3.65 9.73 -9.08
N ILE A 138 -3.38 9.10 -7.94
CA ILE A 138 -4.35 8.79 -6.89
C ILE A 138 -4.19 9.81 -5.77
N GLY A 139 -5.25 10.53 -5.43
CA GLY A 139 -5.26 11.43 -4.28
C GLY A 139 -5.53 10.68 -2.97
N HIS A 140 -5.15 11.24 -1.83
CA HIS A 140 -5.44 10.68 -0.51
C HIS A 140 -5.94 11.77 0.45
N ILE A 141 -7.17 11.62 0.94
CA ILE A 141 -7.86 12.56 1.85
C ILE A 141 -8.42 11.85 3.09
N GLY A 142 -8.91 12.64 4.05
CA GLY A 142 -9.29 12.15 5.37
C GLY A 142 -8.08 12.21 6.30
N LEU A 143 -7.81 11.12 7.01
CA LEU A 143 -6.58 11.00 7.79
C LEU A 143 -5.40 10.81 6.84
N THR A 144 -4.44 11.72 6.84
CA THR A 144 -3.22 11.63 6.02
C THR A 144 -2.02 11.39 6.95
N PRO A 145 -1.54 10.13 7.08
CA PRO A 145 -0.46 9.74 7.99
C PRO A 145 0.77 10.65 7.98
N GLN A 146 1.17 11.17 6.81
CA GLN A 146 2.32 12.05 6.66
C GLN A 146 2.18 13.37 7.43
N THR A 147 0.95 13.82 7.66
CA THR A 147 0.63 15.04 8.43
C THR A 147 -0.08 14.73 9.76
N SER A 148 -0.01 13.48 10.21
CA SER A 148 -0.68 13.02 11.44
C SER A 148 -0.31 13.83 12.68
N SER A 149 0.91 14.39 12.77
CA SER A 149 1.31 15.29 13.85
C SER A 149 0.47 16.57 13.90
N GLN A 150 0.15 17.17 12.74
CA GLN A 150 -0.74 18.34 12.65
C GLN A 150 -2.18 17.97 13.00
N LEU A 151 -2.59 16.74 12.70
CA LEU A 151 -3.91 16.20 13.03
C LEU A 151 -4.02 15.71 14.50
N GLY A 152 -2.93 15.79 15.26
CA GLY A 152 -2.86 15.34 16.66
C GLY A 152 -2.93 13.81 16.81
N GLY A 153 -2.33 13.08 15.88
CA GLY A 153 -2.21 11.62 15.81
C GLY A 153 -3.17 10.96 14.82
N PHE A 154 -3.23 9.63 14.85
CA PHE A 154 -4.12 8.82 14.02
C PHE A 154 -5.58 8.89 14.51
N LYS A 155 -6.27 10.00 14.18
CA LYS A 155 -7.65 10.27 14.60
C LYS A 155 -8.61 10.21 13.42
N VAL A 156 -9.84 9.78 13.72
CA VAL A 156 -10.95 9.83 12.76
C VAL A 156 -11.25 11.28 12.36
N GLN A 157 -11.30 11.55 11.06
CA GLN A 157 -11.61 12.86 10.47
C GLN A 157 -13.09 12.97 10.06
N GLY A 158 -13.59 14.17 9.82
CA GLY A 158 -14.97 14.42 9.37
C GLY A 158 -16.02 14.26 10.47
N LYS A 159 -15.65 14.49 11.74
CA LYS A 159 -16.57 14.36 12.89
C LYS A 159 -17.53 15.55 13.08
N ASN A 160 -17.14 16.73 12.61
CA ASN A 160 -17.98 17.93 12.62
C ASN A 160 -18.31 18.35 11.20
N ILE A 161 -19.27 19.27 11.05
CA ILE A 161 -19.82 19.64 9.75
C ILE A 161 -18.81 20.40 8.89
N GLU A 162 -17.98 21.25 9.50
CA GLU A 162 -16.94 22.02 8.80
C GLU A 162 -15.90 21.07 8.19
N ASP A 163 -15.42 20.12 8.97
CA ASP A 163 -14.42 19.13 8.58
C ASP A 163 -14.98 18.16 7.53
N ALA A 164 -16.21 17.68 7.71
CA ALA A 164 -16.90 16.85 6.72
C ALA A 164 -17.07 17.58 5.37
N LYS A 165 -17.49 18.86 5.38
CA LYS A 165 -17.60 19.68 4.17
C LYS A 165 -16.24 19.86 3.51
N ARG A 166 -15.20 20.15 4.28
CA ARG A 166 -13.83 20.28 3.79
C ARG A 166 -13.40 19.03 3.02
N ILE A 167 -13.53 17.84 3.62
CA ILE A 167 -13.10 16.58 2.98
C ILE A 167 -13.88 16.32 1.67
N VAL A 168 -15.17 16.65 1.61
CA VAL A 168 -15.95 16.55 0.37
C VAL A 168 -15.42 17.50 -0.71
N GLU A 169 -15.12 18.74 -0.35
CA GLU A 169 -14.54 19.71 -1.30
C GLU A 169 -13.13 19.33 -1.74
N GLU A 170 -12.33 18.71 -0.86
CA GLU A 170 -11.02 18.15 -1.19
C GLU A 170 -11.14 17.05 -2.25
N ALA A 171 -12.10 16.14 -2.11
CA ALA A 171 -12.34 15.09 -3.10
C ALA A 171 -12.67 15.66 -4.49
N LYS A 172 -13.57 16.67 -4.54
CA LYS A 172 -13.92 17.35 -5.78
C LYS A 172 -12.75 18.13 -6.38
N ALA A 173 -11.93 18.75 -5.54
CA ALA A 173 -10.75 19.49 -5.99
C ALA A 173 -9.72 18.55 -6.63
N LEU A 174 -9.51 17.38 -6.05
CA LEU A 174 -8.62 16.35 -6.62
C LEU A 174 -9.15 15.79 -7.93
N GLU A 175 -10.46 15.51 -8.02
CA GLU A 175 -11.09 15.13 -9.29
C GLU A 175 -10.90 16.22 -10.36
N LYS A 176 -11.16 17.48 -10.01
CA LYS A 176 -10.98 18.61 -10.92
C LYS A 176 -9.52 18.78 -11.37
N ALA A 177 -8.56 18.51 -10.49
CA ALA A 177 -7.14 18.51 -10.79
C ALA A 177 -6.71 17.34 -11.70
N GLY A 178 -7.58 16.35 -11.92
CA GLY A 178 -7.35 15.24 -12.82
C GLY A 178 -6.87 13.95 -12.15
N ALA A 179 -6.94 13.84 -10.81
CA ALA A 179 -6.77 12.55 -10.15
C ALA A 179 -7.79 11.55 -10.72
N PHE A 180 -7.35 10.31 -10.98
CA PHE A 180 -8.24 9.29 -11.55
C PHE A 180 -8.93 8.44 -10.49
N MET A 181 -8.49 8.55 -9.22
CA MET A 181 -8.98 7.80 -8.07
C MET A 181 -8.63 8.56 -6.78
N VAL A 182 -9.39 8.36 -5.70
CA VAL A 182 -9.09 8.96 -4.38
C VAL A 182 -9.20 7.91 -3.27
N VAL A 183 -8.16 7.79 -2.44
CA VAL A 183 -8.19 7.08 -1.17
C VAL A 183 -8.86 7.95 -0.11
N ILE A 184 -9.75 7.36 0.68
CA ILE A 184 -10.43 7.99 1.80
C ILE A 184 -10.11 7.18 3.06
N GLU A 185 -9.37 7.80 3.99
CA GLU A 185 -8.90 7.12 5.19
C GLU A 185 -9.57 7.65 6.46
N CYS A 186 -10.03 6.72 7.30
CA CYS A 186 -10.46 6.97 8.68
C CYS A 186 -11.50 8.09 8.81
N VAL A 187 -12.60 7.99 8.05
CA VAL A 187 -13.76 8.89 8.12
C VAL A 187 -15.03 8.12 8.51
N PRO A 188 -16.07 8.76 9.07
CA PRO A 188 -17.37 8.13 9.27
C PRO A 188 -17.91 7.53 7.97
N SER A 189 -18.51 6.34 8.05
CA SER A 189 -19.04 5.62 6.88
C SER A 189 -20.00 6.48 6.03
N ALA A 190 -20.79 7.35 6.67
CA ALA A 190 -21.70 8.26 5.97
C ALA A 190 -20.95 9.28 5.09
N ILE A 191 -19.76 9.72 5.51
CA ILE A 191 -18.90 10.62 4.73
C ILE A 191 -18.26 9.87 3.56
N GLY A 192 -17.76 8.64 3.79
CA GLY A 192 -17.26 7.79 2.70
C GLY A 192 -18.31 7.56 1.61
N LYS A 193 -19.56 7.25 2.02
CA LYS A 193 -20.71 7.14 1.10
C LYS A 193 -20.99 8.45 0.35
N LEU A 194 -21.05 9.57 1.06
CA LEU A 194 -21.33 10.88 0.48
C LEU A 194 -20.29 11.25 -0.58
N ILE A 195 -19.00 11.10 -0.26
CA ILE A 195 -17.91 11.42 -1.18
C ILE A 195 -17.99 10.55 -2.43
N SER A 196 -18.17 9.23 -2.25
CA SER A 196 -18.24 8.26 -3.35
C SER A 196 -19.37 8.56 -4.33
N GLY A 197 -20.51 9.07 -3.84
CA GLY A 197 -21.62 9.53 -4.69
C GLY A 197 -21.47 10.94 -5.27
N SER A 198 -20.52 11.75 -4.78
CA SER A 198 -20.35 13.16 -5.17
C SER A 198 -19.31 13.42 -6.25
N ILE A 199 -18.43 12.44 -6.52
CA ILE A 199 -17.35 12.52 -7.52
C ILE A 199 -17.50 11.40 -8.55
N GLY A 200 -17.09 11.65 -9.79
CA GLY A 200 -17.18 10.72 -10.92
C GLY A 200 -16.03 9.71 -11.02
N ILE A 201 -14.97 9.88 -10.22
CA ILE A 201 -13.83 8.96 -10.11
C ILE A 201 -14.01 7.94 -8.96
N PRO A 202 -13.38 6.76 -9.01
CA PRO A 202 -13.45 5.76 -7.95
C PRO A 202 -12.88 6.22 -6.61
N THR A 203 -13.54 5.81 -5.53
CA THR A 203 -13.06 5.97 -4.16
C THR A 203 -12.56 4.64 -3.58
N ILE A 204 -11.42 4.66 -2.89
CA ILE A 204 -10.89 3.51 -2.17
C ILE A 204 -10.94 3.79 -0.67
N GLY A 205 -11.71 2.99 0.06
CA GLY A 205 -11.86 3.16 1.50
C GLY A 205 -10.78 2.40 2.29
N ILE A 206 -10.31 3.02 3.37
CA ILE A 206 -9.61 2.34 4.46
C ILE A 206 -10.15 2.91 5.78
N GLY A 207 -11.07 2.17 6.40
CA GLY A 207 -11.85 2.71 7.52
C GLY A 207 -12.81 3.83 7.12
N ALA A 208 -13.31 3.84 5.87
CA ALA A 208 -14.29 4.79 5.35
C ALA A 208 -15.68 4.17 5.06
N GLY A 209 -15.89 2.93 5.51
CA GLY A 209 -17.13 2.19 5.30
C GLY A 209 -17.23 1.44 3.96
N PRO A 210 -18.28 0.63 3.77
CA PRO A 210 -18.41 -0.28 2.63
C PRO A 210 -18.88 0.40 1.33
N ASP A 211 -19.39 1.63 1.43
CA ASP A 211 -19.97 2.36 0.29
C ASP A 211 -18.92 2.97 -0.65
N CYS A 212 -17.63 2.91 -0.31
CA CYS A 212 -16.54 3.28 -1.24
C CYS A 212 -16.47 2.31 -2.42
N ASP A 213 -16.03 2.77 -3.59
CA ASP A 213 -15.96 1.97 -4.83
C ASP A 213 -14.94 0.83 -4.76
N GLY A 214 -14.03 0.87 -3.79
CA GLY A 214 -13.11 -0.21 -3.46
C GLY A 214 -12.59 -0.09 -2.03
N GLN A 215 -11.68 -0.99 -1.66
CA GLN A 215 -11.05 -1.00 -0.34
C GLN A 215 -9.54 -1.25 -0.45
N VAL A 216 -8.80 -0.69 0.50
CA VAL A 216 -7.37 -0.98 0.71
C VAL A 216 -7.12 -1.38 2.16
N LEU A 217 -6.22 -2.35 2.36
CA LEU A 217 -5.64 -2.67 3.66
C LEU A 217 -4.13 -2.84 3.54
N VAL A 218 -3.43 -2.53 4.62
CA VAL A 218 -2.02 -2.90 4.77
C VAL A 218 -1.93 -4.41 4.91
N THR A 219 -1.15 -5.08 4.04
CA THR A 219 -1.07 -6.54 4.00
C THR A 219 -0.63 -7.14 5.32
N HIS A 220 0.29 -6.49 6.03
CA HIS A 220 0.79 -6.96 7.32
C HIS A 220 -0.29 -6.95 8.42
N ASP A 221 -1.20 -5.98 8.38
CA ASP A 221 -2.30 -5.88 9.33
C ASP A 221 -3.34 -6.97 9.07
N MET A 222 -3.76 -7.13 7.80
CA MET A 222 -4.78 -8.11 7.42
C MET A 222 -4.28 -9.56 7.53
N MET A 223 -2.98 -9.81 7.40
CA MET A 223 -2.37 -11.13 7.60
C MET A 223 -1.99 -11.42 9.06
N GLY A 224 -2.22 -10.47 9.97
CA GLY A 224 -1.90 -10.62 11.39
C GLY A 224 -0.40 -10.75 11.66
N MET A 225 0.43 -10.09 10.85
CA MET A 225 1.90 -10.05 11.02
C MET A 225 2.32 -8.88 11.91
N TYR A 226 1.61 -7.75 11.85
CA TYR A 226 1.95 -6.58 12.66
C TYR A 226 1.33 -6.69 14.07
N GLY A 227 2.19 -6.93 15.06
CA GLY A 227 1.77 -7.25 16.44
C GLY A 227 1.57 -6.05 17.37
N LYS A 228 2.09 -4.86 17.04
CA LYS A 228 2.10 -3.71 17.96
C LYS A 228 0.71 -3.11 18.17
N PHE A 229 -0.10 -3.05 17.12
CA PHE A 229 -1.42 -2.43 17.14
C PHE A 229 -2.25 -2.95 15.95
N THR A 230 -3.57 -3.09 16.11
CA THR A 230 -4.48 -3.38 15.00
C THR A 230 -5.55 -2.29 14.98
N PRO A 231 -5.58 -1.43 13.93
CA PRO A 231 -6.61 -0.41 13.80
C PRO A 231 -8.02 -1.03 13.78
N LYS A 232 -9.00 -0.32 14.34
CA LYS A 232 -10.39 -0.82 14.45
C LYS A 232 -11.02 -1.22 13.09
N PHE A 233 -10.58 -0.59 12.00
CA PHE A 233 -11.08 -0.87 10.66
C PHE A 233 -10.44 -2.10 9.98
N VAL A 234 -9.44 -2.73 10.61
CA VAL A 234 -8.76 -3.90 10.05
C VAL A 234 -9.50 -5.18 10.46
N LYS A 235 -9.78 -6.03 9.46
CA LYS A 235 -10.10 -7.44 9.68
C LYS A 235 -8.84 -8.28 9.45
N LYS A 236 -8.47 -9.11 10.43
CA LYS A 236 -7.46 -10.15 10.26
C LYS A 236 -8.06 -11.34 9.51
N TYR A 237 -7.50 -11.68 8.37
CA TYR A 237 -7.84 -12.85 7.57
C TYR A 237 -6.96 -14.06 7.90
N ALA A 238 -5.81 -13.84 8.55
CA ALA A 238 -4.92 -14.85 9.10
C ALA A 238 -4.19 -14.32 10.36
N ASN A 239 -3.49 -15.21 11.07
CA ASN A 239 -2.56 -14.86 12.15
C ASN A 239 -1.17 -15.43 11.84
N LEU A 240 -0.50 -14.85 10.83
CA LEU A 240 0.79 -15.37 10.37
C LEU A 240 1.90 -15.22 11.40
N SER A 241 1.83 -14.21 12.29
CA SER A 241 2.84 -14.03 13.35
C SER A 241 2.97 -15.28 14.23
N GLU A 242 1.84 -15.84 14.67
CA GLU A 242 1.82 -17.06 15.49
C GLU A 242 2.41 -18.25 14.73
N ILE A 243 2.04 -18.43 13.46
CA ILE A 243 2.55 -19.53 12.62
C ILE A 243 4.08 -19.41 12.45
N ILE A 244 4.57 -18.22 12.18
CA ILE A 244 5.99 -17.95 11.95
C ILE A 244 6.79 -18.15 13.25
N ILE A 245 6.31 -17.64 14.38
CA ILE A 245 6.96 -17.82 15.69
C ILE A 245 7.04 -19.31 16.05
N ASN A 246 5.95 -20.06 15.86
CA ASN A 246 5.94 -21.49 16.13
C ASN A 246 6.93 -22.25 15.24
N ALA A 247 7.03 -21.90 13.95
CA ALA A 247 8.00 -22.50 13.04
C ALA A 247 9.46 -22.24 13.47
N PHE A 248 9.79 -21.01 13.92
CA PHE A 248 11.12 -20.69 14.44
C PHE A 248 11.44 -21.46 15.72
N ASN A 249 10.48 -21.55 16.64
CA ASN A 249 10.67 -22.30 17.89
C ASN A 249 10.86 -23.79 17.62
N GLN A 250 10.05 -24.37 16.72
CA GLN A 250 10.21 -25.78 16.32
C GLN A 250 11.59 -26.03 15.70
N TYR A 251 12.03 -25.19 14.77
CA TYR A 251 13.38 -25.29 14.20
C TYR A 251 14.46 -25.20 15.29
N SER A 252 14.33 -24.26 16.22
CA SER A 252 15.26 -24.12 17.34
C SER A 252 15.31 -25.37 18.22
N GLU A 253 14.17 -25.97 18.53
CA GLU A 253 14.06 -27.20 19.32
C GLU A 253 14.68 -28.41 18.59
N GLU A 254 14.42 -28.54 17.29
CA GLU A 254 14.97 -29.63 16.47
C GLU A 254 16.49 -29.53 16.33
N VAL A 255 17.03 -28.32 16.17
CA VAL A 255 18.48 -28.09 16.18
C VAL A 255 19.09 -28.37 17.55
N GLN A 256 18.45 -27.89 18.63
CA GLN A 256 18.97 -28.08 19.99
C GLN A 256 18.98 -29.55 20.42
N SER A 257 17.97 -30.33 20.02
CA SER A 257 17.87 -31.76 20.30
C SER A 257 18.73 -32.63 19.36
N GLY A 258 19.23 -32.06 18.27
CA GLY A 258 19.98 -32.78 17.24
C GLY A 258 19.10 -33.66 16.34
N SER A 259 17.78 -33.47 16.35
CA SER A 259 16.86 -34.15 15.42
C SER A 259 16.88 -33.53 14.02
N PHE A 260 17.29 -32.25 13.90
CA PHE A 260 17.57 -31.60 12.63
C PHE A 260 19.04 -31.14 12.53
N PRO A 261 19.70 -31.38 11.38
CA PRO A 261 19.25 -32.25 10.29
C PRO A 261 19.34 -33.73 10.67
N ASP A 262 18.41 -34.54 10.17
CA ASP A 262 18.51 -36.00 10.18
C ASP A 262 19.23 -36.51 8.92
N GLU A 263 19.24 -37.83 8.70
CA GLU A 263 19.82 -38.44 7.50
C GLU A 263 19.15 -37.97 6.19
N LYS A 264 17.84 -37.68 6.21
CA LYS A 264 17.10 -37.23 5.02
C LYS A 264 17.55 -35.85 4.57
N TYR A 265 17.96 -34.99 5.50
CA TYR A 265 18.46 -33.64 5.22
C TYR A 265 20.00 -33.55 5.19
N SER A 266 20.69 -34.70 5.22
CA SER A 266 22.15 -34.77 5.25
C SER A 266 22.73 -35.45 4.01
N PHE A 267 23.94 -35.06 3.61
CA PHE A 267 24.67 -35.73 2.53
C PHE A 267 25.71 -36.69 3.12
N GLY A 268 25.72 -37.93 2.64
CA GLY A 268 26.74 -38.92 3.01
C GLY A 268 28.06 -38.74 2.25
N MET A 269 29.14 -39.28 2.82
CA MET A 269 30.43 -39.47 2.13
C MET A 269 30.76 -40.97 2.10
N LYS A 270 31.37 -41.45 1.00
CA LYS A 270 31.87 -42.83 0.94
C LYS A 270 32.92 -43.05 2.04
N GLU A 271 32.76 -44.10 2.81
CA GLU A 271 33.61 -44.43 3.96
C GLU A 271 35.10 -44.57 3.57
N GLU A 272 35.38 -45.08 2.36
CA GLU A 272 36.72 -45.21 1.78
C GLU A 272 37.44 -43.86 1.56
N ILE A 273 36.68 -42.80 1.28
CA ILE A 273 37.20 -41.44 1.15
C ILE A 273 37.43 -40.86 2.54
N LEU A 274 36.49 -41.09 3.45
CA LEU A 274 36.57 -40.62 4.84
C LEU A 274 37.81 -41.17 5.55
N LYS A 275 38.12 -42.46 5.35
CA LYS A 275 39.32 -43.15 5.89
C LYS A 275 40.65 -42.63 5.36
N LYS A 276 40.67 -41.79 4.33
CA LYS A 276 41.89 -41.18 3.78
C LYS A 276 42.15 -39.77 4.33
N LEU A 277 41.23 -39.20 5.12
CA LEU A 277 41.35 -37.86 5.69
C LEU A 277 42.20 -37.81 6.98
N TYR A 278 42.45 -38.96 7.58
CA TYR A 278 43.31 -39.19 8.74
C TYR A 278 44.15 -40.44 8.51
#